data_AF-A0ABD1VSS1-F1
#
_entry.id   AF-A0ABD1VSS1-F1
#
_cell.length_a   1.000
_cell.length_b   1.000
_cell.length_c   1.000
_cell.angle_alpha   90.00
_cell.angle_beta   90.00
_cell.angle_gamma   90.00
#
_symmetry.space_group_name_H-M   'P 1'
#
loop_
_entity.id
_entity.type
_entity.pdbx_description
1 polymer ?
#
loop_
_entity_poly.entity_id
_entity_poly.type
_entity_poly.pdbx_seq_one_letter_code
_entity_poly.pdbx_strand_id
1 'polypeptide(L)'
;MCIQDAKWLRTRLTDFRAPNECILFNSNWKSISSISLLPFIDDNDNYYGMGIHEYKEELQSIGVAVSLHSGAKFVPSSLYLPQDPSSITTAAVYSLLECIRIFQKEQNEPLTATLSKTVAREWIKTHAGYISPDKCLLFGSDWDSTLWREDGPFIDETFYGAGISCYAKELNALGVVVEKRNGCSLLASYLDTHTNFMSIKRIYTYLNEMNWKSVSKHDAKIWIPNGSDDGKWVNSEECILHDKDGLFGQQLNVLDKHYEKKLLNFFCNALEVKIYASLDDYCRLWKEWEDSGHFLSPDECIAFWVFVAKHWSSITQKVISEKLSKLPVSCCSDNVLLLSKNDVFIADDLLLKVFFEATICLKIEPSAIDTVGPKQQLNPKENFIGRGFFKLLLGFLAFLQIEAEKRHEALKVFLETTFLETPTPITVDYSLPLSSGEIINVSARKLIRWERDKSEFFMHKMDRSGGHKNLLEYATYFADIVSEGMLWDKEDHIPQLAELIKLGFMVLLAS
;
A
#
# COMPACT_ATOMS: atom_id res chain seq x y z
N MET A 1 72.91 -27.13 16.78
CA MET A 1 71.90 -26.08 16.51
C MET A 1 72.26 -25.51 15.14
N CYS A 2 71.38 -25.65 14.14
CA CYS A 2 71.64 -25.10 12.81
C CYS A 2 71.50 -23.57 12.88
N ILE A 3 72.38 -22.84 12.20
CA ILE A 3 72.34 -21.36 12.16
C ILE A 3 71.03 -20.84 11.56
N GLN A 4 70.34 -21.66 10.77
CA GLN A 4 69.06 -21.35 10.12
C GLN A 4 67.86 -21.38 11.08
N ASP A 5 67.97 -22.12 12.19
CA ASP A 5 66.86 -22.31 13.14
C ASP A 5 67.03 -21.46 14.41
N ALA A 6 68.26 -20.99 14.67
CA ALA A 6 68.57 -20.19 15.83
C ALA A 6 68.04 -18.75 15.68
N LYS A 7 67.45 -18.19 16.74
CA LYS A 7 66.97 -16.81 16.78
C LYS A 7 68.10 -15.84 17.10
N TRP A 8 68.86 -15.44 16.09
CA TRP A 8 70.04 -14.57 16.27
C TRP A 8 70.03 -13.32 15.40
N LEU A 9 69.18 -13.25 14.37
CA LEU A 9 69.05 -12.04 13.54
C LEU A 9 68.12 -11.04 14.22
N ARG A 10 68.63 -9.83 14.46
CA ARG A 10 67.82 -8.73 14.99
C ARG A 10 67.00 -8.08 13.88
N THR A 11 65.76 -7.75 14.19
CA THR A 11 64.89 -6.99 13.28
C THR A 11 64.71 -5.55 13.75
N ARG A 12 64.23 -4.67 12.86
CA ARG A 12 63.82 -3.30 13.17
C ARG A 12 62.67 -3.23 14.19
N LEU A 13 61.98 -4.35 14.45
CA LEU A 13 60.99 -4.49 15.53
C LEU A 13 61.64 -4.73 16.91
N THR A 14 62.98 -4.68 16.98
CA THR A 14 63.80 -4.87 18.20
C THR A 14 63.77 -6.28 18.79
N ASP A 15 63.23 -7.26 18.05
CA ASP A 15 63.25 -8.67 18.41
C ASP A 15 64.35 -9.46 17.68
N PHE A 16 64.63 -10.67 18.16
CA PHE A 16 65.52 -11.63 17.53
C PHE A 16 64.71 -12.77 16.92
N ARG A 17 64.96 -13.06 15.64
CA ARG A 17 64.24 -14.08 14.87
C ARG A 17 65.19 -15.02 14.15
N ALA A 18 64.65 -16.17 13.73
CA ALA A 18 65.39 -17.06 12.86
C ALA A 18 65.53 -16.44 11.45
N PRO A 19 66.59 -16.75 10.69
CA PRO A 19 66.75 -16.24 9.33
C PRO A 19 65.54 -16.43 8.42
N ASN A 20 64.87 -17.58 8.48
CA ASN A 20 63.67 -17.87 7.70
C ASN A 20 62.40 -17.08 8.10
N GLU A 21 62.48 -16.27 9.17
CA GLU A 21 61.45 -15.36 9.66
C GLU A 21 61.81 -13.87 9.44
N CYS A 22 62.92 -13.59 8.76
CA CYS A 22 63.45 -12.24 8.53
C CYS A 22 63.33 -11.82 7.05
N ILE A 23 63.26 -10.51 6.82
CA ILE A 23 63.26 -9.90 5.49
C ILE A 23 64.46 -8.95 5.37
N LEU A 24 65.25 -9.07 4.31
CA LEU A 24 66.22 -8.03 3.95
C LEU A 24 65.49 -6.91 3.21
N PHE A 25 65.52 -5.70 3.77
CA PHE A 25 64.82 -4.55 3.19
C PHE A 25 65.38 -4.18 1.82
N ASN A 26 64.52 -3.73 0.91
CA ASN A 26 64.90 -3.16 -0.39
C ASN A 26 63.84 -2.15 -0.84
N SER A 27 64.09 -1.44 -1.94
CA SER A 27 63.19 -0.38 -2.44
C SER A 27 61.76 -0.86 -2.73
N ASN A 28 61.56 -2.14 -3.06
CA ASN A 28 60.23 -2.67 -3.38
C ASN A 28 59.34 -2.80 -2.12
N TRP A 29 59.93 -2.82 -0.93
CA TRP A 29 59.21 -2.86 0.35
C TRP A 29 58.77 -1.49 0.86
N LYS A 30 59.29 -0.40 0.28
CA LYS A 30 59.07 0.97 0.77
C LYS A 30 57.58 1.29 0.90
N SER A 31 56.78 0.97 -0.12
CA SER A 31 55.35 1.30 -0.14
C SER A 31 54.54 0.48 0.85
N ILE A 32 54.75 -0.84 0.94
CA ILE A 32 54.00 -1.70 1.88
C ILE A 32 54.41 -1.45 3.35
N SER A 33 55.64 -0.98 3.59
CA SER A 33 56.13 -0.72 4.95
C SER A 33 55.38 0.40 5.68
N SER A 34 54.66 1.29 4.97
CA SER A 34 53.82 2.30 5.61
C SER A 34 52.52 1.75 6.19
N ILE A 35 52.13 0.54 5.80
CA ILE A 35 50.88 -0.12 6.23
C ILE A 35 51.13 -1.51 6.84
N SER A 36 52.37 -1.82 7.22
CA SER A 36 52.76 -3.11 7.79
C SER A 36 53.96 -3.01 8.73
N LEU A 37 53.99 -3.92 9.71
CA LEU A 37 55.09 -4.12 10.66
C LEU A 37 55.87 -5.38 10.31
N LEU A 38 56.55 -5.34 9.16
CA LEU A 38 57.31 -6.47 8.64
C LEU A 38 58.65 -6.67 9.39
N PRO A 39 59.13 -7.92 9.55
CA PRO A 39 60.36 -8.24 10.27
C PRO A 39 61.61 -7.97 9.44
N PHE A 40 61.85 -6.70 9.09
CA PHE A 40 63.05 -6.29 8.38
C PHE A 40 64.28 -6.42 9.26
N ILE A 41 65.38 -6.95 8.73
CA ILE A 41 66.69 -6.95 9.41
C ILE A 41 67.06 -5.52 9.83
N ASP A 42 67.61 -5.37 11.04
CA ASP A 42 68.01 -4.07 11.61
C ASP A 42 69.30 -3.55 10.96
N ASP A 43 69.16 -3.04 9.74
CA ASP A 43 70.21 -2.41 8.93
C ASP A 43 70.47 -0.93 9.28
N ASN A 44 69.94 -0.45 10.42
CA ASN A 44 70.30 0.87 10.93
C ASN A 44 71.79 0.91 11.32
N ASP A 45 72.43 2.07 11.21
CA ASP A 45 73.84 2.27 11.56
C ASP A 45 74.16 1.95 13.03
N ASN A 46 73.15 1.95 13.90
CA ASN A 46 73.28 1.58 15.31
C ASN A 46 73.35 0.06 15.55
N TYR A 47 73.17 -0.77 14.51
CA TYR A 47 73.23 -2.22 14.62
C TYR A 47 74.01 -2.86 13.47
N TYR A 48 73.36 -3.46 12.46
CA TYR A 48 74.10 -4.10 11.36
C TYR A 48 74.64 -3.12 10.33
N GLY A 49 74.02 -1.93 10.21
CA GLY A 49 74.33 -0.94 9.19
C GLY A 49 74.09 -1.43 7.76
N MET A 50 74.37 -0.58 6.78
CA MET A 50 74.16 -0.90 5.36
C MET A 50 75.09 -2.01 4.83
N GLY A 51 76.19 -2.32 5.53
CA GLY A 51 77.10 -3.42 5.14
C GLY A 51 76.43 -4.79 5.13
N ILE A 52 75.32 -4.98 5.86
CA ILE A 52 74.56 -6.24 5.85
C ILE A 52 74.01 -6.60 4.47
N HIS A 53 73.80 -5.60 3.60
CA HIS A 53 73.30 -5.80 2.24
C HIS A 53 74.34 -6.42 1.31
N GLU A 54 75.63 -6.35 1.64
CA GLU A 54 76.71 -7.02 0.89
C GLU A 54 76.58 -8.55 0.97
N TYR A 55 75.99 -9.05 2.07
CA TYR A 55 75.78 -10.49 2.33
C TYR A 55 74.44 -11.02 1.81
N LYS A 56 73.83 -10.35 0.83
CA LYS A 56 72.49 -10.70 0.34
C LYS A 56 72.37 -12.18 -0.08
N GLU A 57 73.36 -12.71 -0.78
CA GLU A 57 73.34 -14.09 -1.28
C GLU A 57 73.46 -15.10 -0.14
N GLU A 58 74.35 -14.83 0.83
CA GLU A 58 74.54 -15.63 2.02
C GLU A 58 73.28 -15.62 2.90
N LEU A 59 72.70 -14.44 3.14
CA LEU A 59 71.45 -14.26 3.89
C LEU A 59 70.31 -15.03 3.22
N GLN A 60 70.20 -14.95 1.90
CA GLN A 60 69.23 -15.74 1.15
C GLN A 60 69.46 -17.24 1.30
N SER A 61 70.71 -17.72 1.26
CA SER A 61 71.06 -19.14 1.39
C SER A 61 70.69 -19.74 2.76
N ILE A 62 70.65 -18.91 3.80
CA ILE A 62 70.24 -19.31 5.15
C ILE A 62 68.75 -19.09 5.42
N GLY A 63 67.98 -18.59 4.43
CA GLY A 63 66.53 -18.52 4.48
C GLY A 63 65.92 -17.12 4.60
N VAL A 64 66.73 -16.06 4.68
CA VAL A 64 66.21 -14.68 4.71
C VAL A 64 65.47 -14.36 3.41
N ALA A 65 64.28 -13.77 3.53
CA ALA A 65 63.53 -13.29 2.39
C ALA A 65 64.18 -12.01 1.83
N VAL A 66 64.74 -12.08 0.62
CA VAL A 66 65.40 -10.94 -0.04
C VAL A 66 64.56 -10.32 -1.17
N SER A 67 63.43 -10.95 -1.50
CA SER A 67 62.51 -10.51 -2.56
C SER A 67 61.07 -10.49 -2.07
N LEU A 68 60.25 -9.68 -2.74
CA LEU A 68 58.80 -9.58 -2.50
C LEU A 68 58.12 -10.95 -2.60
N HIS A 69 58.57 -11.78 -3.57
CA HIS A 69 58.11 -13.15 -3.74
C HIS A 69 58.31 -13.99 -2.48
N SER A 70 59.56 -14.12 -2.02
CA SER A 70 59.90 -14.90 -0.82
C SER A 70 59.35 -14.33 0.49
N GLY A 71 59.03 -13.03 0.53
CA GLY A 71 58.57 -12.32 1.72
C GLY A 71 57.06 -12.10 1.80
N ALA A 72 56.30 -12.31 0.72
CA ALA A 72 54.86 -12.01 0.70
C ALA A 72 54.09 -12.76 1.79
N LYS A 73 54.54 -13.97 2.17
CA LYS A 73 53.99 -14.77 3.27
C LYS A 73 53.94 -14.08 4.64
N PHE A 74 54.77 -13.05 4.87
CA PHE A 74 54.78 -12.32 6.13
C PHE A 74 53.72 -11.21 6.21
N VAL A 75 53.25 -10.72 5.06
CA VAL A 75 52.34 -9.56 4.99
C VAL A 75 51.00 -9.81 5.67
N PRO A 76 50.30 -10.95 5.46
CA PRO A 76 49.01 -11.22 6.11
C PRO A 76 48.98 -10.97 7.62
N SER A 77 50.00 -11.46 8.32
CA SER A 77 50.10 -11.39 9.78
C SER A 77 50.74 -10.11 10.30
N SER A 78 51.31 -9.29 9.39
CA SER A 78 52.05 -8.08 9.74
C SER A 78 51.34 -6.79 9.32
N LEU A 79 50.15 -6.87 8.71
CA LEU A 79 49.40 -5.66 8.33
C LEU A 79 49.03 -4.83 9.57
N TYR A 80 49.29 -3.53 9.46
CA TYR A 80 48.97 -2.54 10.47
C TYR A 80 48.57 -1.25 9.77
N LEU A 81 47.26 -1.07 9.59
CA LEU A 81 46.73 0.09 8.89
C LEU A 81 46.81 1.34 9.78
N PRO A 82 47.19 2.52 9.23
CA PRO A 82 47.17 3.78 9.97
C PRO A 82 45.76 4.13 10.46
N GLN A 83 45.66 5.05 11.43
CA GLN A 83 44.36 5.52 11.93
C GLN A 83 43.62 6.36 10.88
N ASP A 84 44.34 7.26 10.23
CA ASP A 84 43.81 8.07 9.12
C ASP A 84 43.98 7.33 7.78
N PRO A 85 42.89 6.92 7.12
CA PRO A 85 42.98 6.19 5.86
C PRO A 85 43.51 7.04 4.70
N SER A 86 43.44 8.37 4.78
CA SER A 86 44.01 9.25 3.76
C SER A 86 45.54 9.18 3.67
N SER A 87 46.20 8.69 4.72
CA SER A 87 47.65 8.46 4.72
C SER A 87 48.08 7.20 3.94
N ILE A 88 47.13 6.36 3.54
CA ILE A 88 47.40 5.15 2.75
C ILE A 88 47.53 5.55 1.29
N THR A 89 48.74 5.43 0.75
CA THR A 89 49.02 5.76 -0.65
C THR A 89 48.53 4.69 -1.61
N THR A 90 48.23 5.08 -2.86
CA THR A 90 47.90 4.15 -3.94
C THR A 90 49.00 3.09 -4.13
N ALA A 91 50.27 3.49 -4.06
CA ALA A 91 51.42 2.61 -4.14
C ALA A 91 51.43 1.54 -3.04
N ALA A 92 51.04 1.89 -1.80
CA ALA A 92 50.94 0.94 -0.70
C ALA A 92 49.84 -0.11 -0.95
N VAL A 93 48.68 0.32 -1.47
CA VAL A 93 47.59 -0.58 -1.84
C VAL A 93 48.00 -1.53 -2.95
N TYR A 94 48.63 -1.04 -4.03
CA TYR A 94 49.14 -1.92 -5.09
C TYR A 94 50.20 -2.91 -4.58
N SER A 95 51.10 -2.48 -3.70
CA SER A 95 52.07 -3.40 -3.08
C SER A 95 51.36 -4.47 -2.24
N LEU A 96 50.28 -4.14 -1.53
CA LEU A 96 49.49 -5.12 -0.79
C LEU A 96 48.83 -6.12 -1.73
N LEU A 97 48.19 -5.64 -2.79
CA LEU A 97 47.52 -6.51 -3.76
C LEU A 97 48.51 -7.45 -4.46
N GLU A 98 49.72 -6.97 -4.79
CA GLU A 98 50.76 -7.83 -5.36
C GLU A 98 51.28 -8.87 -4.36
N CYS A 99 51.42 -8.51 -3.07
CA CYS A 99 51.72 -9.49 -2.02
C CYS A 99 50.64 -10.57 -1.91
N ILE A 100 49.35 -10.20 -1.97
CA ILE A 100 48.22 -11.13 -1.92
C ILE A 100 48.25 -12.06 -3.14
N ARG A 101 48.48 -11.51 -4.33
CA ARG A 101 48.62 -12.29 -5.57
C ARG A 101 49.71 -13.35 -5.47
N ILE A 102 50.87 -12.97 -4.95
CA ILE A 102 51.99 -13.89 -4.74
C ILE A 102 51.60 -14.98 -3.74
N PHE A 103 51.06 -14.57 -2.58
CA PHE A 103 50.66 -15.49 -1.51
C PHE A 103 49.65 -16.55 -1.99
N GLN A 104 48.64 -16.13 -2.75
CA GLN A 104 47.61 -17.02 -3.30
C GLN A 104 48.17 -18.03 -4.30
N LYS A 105 49.16 -17.63 -5.11
CA LYS A 105 49.80 -18.55 -6.07
C LYS A 105 50.64 -19.63 -5.39
N GLU A 106 51.25 -19.33 -4.25
CA GLU A 106 52.20 -20.23 -3.58
C GLU A 106 51.53 -21.20 -2.60
N GLN A 107 50.58 -20.73 -1.80
CA GLN A 107 50.10 -21.51 -0.66
C GLN A 107 48.78 -22.26 -0.92
N ASN A 108 48.06 -21.92 -2.00
CA ASN A 108 46.73 -22.47 -2.30
C ASN A 108 45.77 -22.45 -1.08
N GLU A 109 46.05 -21.57 -0.11
CA GLU A 109 45.33 -21.42 1.14
C GLU A 109 44.57 -20.09 1.17
N PRO A 110 43.39 -20.05 1.83
CA PRO A 110 42.66 -18.80 2.02
C PRO A 110 43.50 -17.80 2.82
N LEU A 111 43.20 -16.51 2.65
CA LEU A 111 43.80 -15.47 3.49
C LEU A 111 43.54 -15.77 4.97
N THR A 112 44.59 -15.67 5.79
CA THR A 112 44.52 -15.99 7.22
C THR A 112 43.43 -15.19 7.95
N ALA A 113 42.82 -15.75 9.00
CA ALA A 113 41.81 -15.05 9.82
C ALA A 113 42.31 -13.71 10.40
N THR A 114 43.63 -13.54 10.54
CA THR A 114 44.28 -12.29 10.96
C THR A 114 44.05 -11.17 9.96
N LEU A 115 44.14 -11.46 8.66
CA LEU A 115 43.85 -10.48 7.62
C LEU A 115 42.40 -9.98 7.72
N SER A 116 41.44 -10.89 7.89
CA SER A 116 40.01 -10.54 7.94
C SER A 116 39.68 -9.49 9.01
N LYS A 117 40.37 -9.50 10.16
CA LYS A 117 40.17 -8.49 11.21
C LYS A 117 40.79 -7.15 10.85
N THR A 118 42.01 -7.15 10.31
CA THR A 118 42.72 -5.91 9.97
C THR A 118 42.07 -5.20 8.79
N VAL A 119 41.59 -5.97 7.80
CA VAL A 119 40.98 -5.43 6.59
C VAL A 119 39.55 -4.94 6.81
N ALA A 120 38.87 -5.33 7.89
CA ALA A 120 37.51 -4.85 8.24
C ALA A 120 37.44 -3.34 8.57
N ARG A 121 38.59 -2.66 8.69
CA ARG A 121 38.63 -1.21 8.89
C ARG A 121 38.27 -0.47 7.60
N GLU A 122 37.92 0.81 7.72
CA GLU A 122 37.63 1.67 6.58
C GLU A 122 38.94 2.24 6.01
N TRP A 123 39.32 1.82 4.79
CA TRP A 123 40.59 2.24 4.18
C TRP A 123 40.61 2.22 2.64
N ILE A 124 39.65 1.58 1.99
CA ILE A 124 39.53 1.62 0.53
C ILE A 124 38.80 2.89 0.13
N LYS A 125 39.42 3.68 -0.76
CA LYS A 125 38.83 4.89 -1.32
C LYS A 125 37.76 4.54 -2.37
N THR A 126 36.57 5.04 -2.18
CA THR A 126 35.43 4.89 -3.09
C THR A 126 34.82 6.25 -3.41
N HIS A 127 33.89 6.28 -4.37
CA HIS A 127 33.05 7.45 -4.63
C HIS A 127 32.17 7.85 -3.44
N ALA A 128 31.99 6.95 -2.46
CA ALA A 128 31.28 7.18 -1.20
C ALA A 128 32.19 7.59 -0.02
N GLY A 129 33.50 7.77 -0.25
CA GLY A 129 34.49 8.01 0.82
C GLY A 129 35.37 6.79 1.11
N TYR A 130 36.04 6.79 2.26
CA TYR A 130 36.83 5.63 2.71
C TYR A 130 35.91 4.66 3.44
N ILE A 131 35.83 3.42 2.97
CA ILE A 131 34.98 2.39 3.56
C ILE A 131 35.72 1.05 3.67
N SER A 132 35.11 0.08 4.33
CA SER A 132 35.67 -1.26 4.49
C SER A 132 35.57 -2.06 3.17
N PRO A 133 36.54 -2.94 2.87
CA PRO A 133 36.55 -3.71 1.62
C PRO A 133 35.29 -4.53 1.38
N ASP A 134 34.71 -5.13 2.42
CA ASP A 134 33.46 -5.90 2.36
C ASP A 134 32.22 -5.08 2.00
N LYS A 135 32.34 -3.74 2.04
CA LYS A 135 31.31 -2.79 1.61
C LYS A 135 31.63 -2.10 0.29
N CYS A 136 32.73 -2.48 -0.37
CA CYS A 136 33.14 -1.92 -1.64
C CYS A 136 32.63 -2.73 -2.83
N LEU A 137 32.42 -2.05 -3.95
CA LEU A 137 32.18 -2.66 -5.25
C LEU A 137 33.35 -2.34 -6.19
N LEU A 138 33.82 -3.34 -6.94
CA LEU A 138 34.70 -3.09 -8.07
C LEU A 138 33.85 -2.86 -9.32
N PHE A 139 34.00 -1.69 -9.94
CA PHE A 139 33.25 -1.36 -11.15
C PHE A 139 33.79 -2.14 -12.35
N GLY A 140 32.97 -3.03 -12.92
CA GLY A 140 33.32 -3.84 -14.09
C GLY A 140 32.66 -3.32 -15.37
N SER A 141 33.10 -3.81 -16.53
CA SER A 141 32.53 -3.43 -17.84
C SER A 141 31.07 -3.84 -18.01
N ASP A 142 30.60 -4.84 -17.27
CA ASP A 142 29.20 -5.30 -17.28
C ASP A 142 28.26 -4.37 -16.50
N TRP A 143 28.78 -3.38 -15.78
CA TRP A 143 28.02 -2.39 -15.04
C TRP A 143 27.69 -1.14 -15.87
N ASP A 144 28.54 -0.78 -16.84
CA ASP A 144 28.45 0.44 -17.67
C ASP A 144 27.10 0.62 -18.37
N SER A 145 26.39 -0.47 -18.66
CA SER A 145 25.09 -0.38 -19.34
C SER A 145 23.95 0.10 -18.43
N THR A 146 24.11 -0.01 -17.10
CA THR A 146 23.01 0.20 -16.14
C THR A 146 23.34 1.25 -15.08
N LEU A 147 24.58 1.28 -14.58
CA LEU A 147 24.99 2.09 -13.43
C LEU A 147 26.17 2.99 -13.76
N TRP A 148 26.26 4.09 -13.03
CA TRP A 148 27.43 4.97 -13.01
C TRP A 148 28.30 4.70 -11.79
N ARG A 149 29.54 5.17 -11.84
CA ARG A 149 30.54 4.93 -10.78
C ARG A 149 30.15 5.61 -9.46
N GLU A 150 29.39 6.69 -9.54
CA GLU A 150 28.90 7.47 -8.42
C GLU A 150 27.60 6.91 -7.83
N ASP A 151 26.94 5.96 -8.49
CA ASP A 151 25.67 5.39 -8.03
C ASP A 151 25.84 4.45 -6.82
N GLY A 152 27.07 4.05 -6.51
CA GLY A 152 27.32 3.12 -5.42
C GLY A 152 28.68 3.34 -4.76
N PRO A 153 29.00 2.54 -3.73
CA PRO A 153 30.30 2.52 -3.08
C PRO A 153 31.37 1.85 -3.96
N PHE A 154 31.48 2.29 -5.22
CA PHE A 154 32.46 1.76 -6.17
C PHE A 154 33.84 2.31 -5.87
N ILE A 155 34.86 1.45 -6.00
CA ILE A 155 36.27 1.83 -5.87
C ILE A 155 36.57 2.99 -6.82
N ASP A 156 37.21 4.02 -6.26
CA ASP A 156 37.53 5.24 -6.98
C ASP A 156 38.71 4.99 -7.94
N GLU A 157 38.39 4.65 -9.18
CA GLU A 157 39.39 4.46 -10.24
C GLU A 157 40.11 5.75 -10.62
N THR A 158 39.56 6.93 -10.32
CA THR A 158 40.27 8.20 -10.56
C THR A 158 41.41 8.38 -9.56
N PHE A 159 41.22 7.87 -8.34
CA PHE A 159 42.24 7.83 -7.31
C PHE A 159 43.26 6.70 -7.54
N TYR A 160 42.81 5.46 -7.77
CA TYR A 160 43.71 4.30 -7.90
C TYR A 160 44.27 4.08 -9.31
N GLY A 161 43.65 4.66 -10.34
CA GLY A 161 43.92 4.38 -11.74
C GLY A 161 43.27 3.08 -12.23
N ALA A 162 43.05 2.97 -13.54
CA ALA A 162 42.38 1.83 -14.17
C ALA A 162 43.05 0.47 -13.93
N GLY A 163 44.34 0.45 -13.58
CA GLY A 163 45.10 -0.77 -13.27
C GLY A 163 44.60 -1.53 -12.04
N ILE A 164 43.77 -0.91 -11.19
CA ILE A 164 43.20 -1.54 -9.99
C ILE A 164 42.29 -2.73 -10.37
N SER A 165 41.61 -2.64 -11.52
CA SER A 165 40.78 -3.70 -12.08
C SER A 165 41.55 -5.00 -12.37
N CYS A 166 42.85 -4.90 -12.66
CA CYS A 166 43.71 -6.07 -12.87
C CYS A 166 43.91 -6.90 -11.59
N TYR A 167 43.50 -6.39 -10.42
CA TYR A 167 43.60 -7.07 -9.13
C TYR A 167 42.24 -7.56 -8.60
N ALA A 168 41.27 -7.81 -9.47
CA ALA A 168 39.93 -8.25 -9.08
C ALA A 168 39.93 -9.49 -8.15
N LYS A 169 40.82 -10.47 -8.38
CA LYS A 169 40.89 -11.67 -7.53
C LYS A 169 41.39 -11.35 -6.13
N GLU A 170 42.38 -10.48 -6.04
CA GLU A 170 43.00 -10.06 -4.79
C GLU A 170 42.05 -9.14 -3.99
N LEU A 171 41.35 -8.24 -4.67
CA LEU A 171 40.30 -7.40 -4.07
C LEU A 171 39.12 -8.25 -3.56
N ASN A 172 38.67 -9.24 -4.33
CA ASN A 172 37.64 -10.17 -3.88
C ASN A 172 38.06 -10.95 -2.64
N ALA A 173 39.33 -11.33 -2.55
CA ALA A 173 39.86 -12.00 -1.36
C ALA A 173 39.88 -11.09 -0.12
N LEU A 174 40.00 -9.77 -0.31
CA LEU A 174 39.84 -8.78 0.76
C LEU A 174 38.37 -8.55 1.17
N GLY A 175 37.41 -9.04 0.39
CA GLY A 175 35.97 -8.88 0.62
C GLY A 175 35.26 -7.95 -0.38
N VAL A 176 36.00 -7.29 -1.28
CA VAL A 176 35.40 -6.41 -2.29
C VAL A 176 34.50 -7.22 -3.22
N VAL A 177 33.28 -6.74 -3.44
CA VAL A 177 32.35 -7.40 -4.35
C VAL A 177 32.73 -7.06 -5.79
N VAL A 178 33.22 -8.06 -6.52
CA VAL A 178 33.67 -7.90 -7.92
C VAL A 178 32.65 -8.37 -8.94
N GLU A 179 31.80 -9.33 -8.57
CA GLU A 179 30.79 -9.88 -9.48
C GLU A 179 29.50 -9.06 -9.42
N LYS A 180 28.99 -8.67 -10.59
CA LYS A 180 27.72 -7.95 -10.72
C LYS A 180 26.58 -8.60 -9.97
N ARG A 181 26.41 -9.93 -10.03
CA ARG A 181 25.31 -10.62 -9.33
C ARG A 181 25.32 -10.42 -7.81
N ASN A 182 26.49 -10.24 -7.22
CA ASN A 182 26.66 -10.21 -5.76
C ASN A 182 26.53 -8.79 -5.19
N GLY A 183 26.45 -7.75 -6.03
CA GLY A 183 26.41 -6.36 -5.57
C GLY A 183 25.04 -5.84 -5.12
N CYS A 184 23.97 -6.62 -5.28
CA CYS A 184 22.61 -6.15 -5.00
C CYS A 184 22.41 -5.72 -3.54
N SER A 185 22.93 -6.49 -2.58
CA SER A 185 22.78 -6.16 -1.16
C SER A 185 23.48 -4.85 -0.79
N LEU A 186 24.68 -4.62 -1.32
CA LEU A 186 25.43 -3.38 -1.06
C LEU A 186 24.74 -2.17 -1.69
N LEU A 187 24.35 -2.26 -2.97
CA LEU A 187 23.63 -1.18 -3.64
C LEU A 187 22.27 -0.89 -3.00
N ALA A 188 21.53 -1.93 -2.60
CA ALA A 188 20.27 -1.76 -1.88
C ALA A 188 20.48 -1.06 -0.52
N SER A 189 21.52 -1.41 0.22
CA SER A 189 21.87 -0.74 1.49
C SER A 189 22.40 0.68 1.30
N TYR A 190 22.83 1.03 0.10
CA TYR A 190 23.35 2.36 -0.23
C TYR A 190 22.28 3.30 -0.81
N LEU A 191 21.12 2.76 -1.19
CA LEU A 191 20.03 3.53 -1.80
C LEU A 191 19.65 4.76 -0.96
N ASP A 192 19.48 4.61 0.35
CA ASP A 192 18.99 5.67 1.24
C ASP A 192 20.01 6.79 1.49
N THR A 193 21.25 6.63 1.04
CA THR A 193 22.27 7.69 1.03
C THR A 193 22.12 8.64 -0.15
N HIS A 194 21.37 8.26 -1.19
CA HIS A 194 21.15 9.08 -2.37
C HIS A 194 19.97 10.04 -2.20
N THR A 195 20.11 11.20 -2.85
CA THR A 195 19.03 12.17 -3.06
C THR A 195 18.77 12.44 -4.55
N ASN A 196 19.69 12.06 -5.44
CA ASN A 196 19.53 12.26 -6.88
C ASN A 196 18.60 11.20 -7.47
N PHE A 197 17.49 11.65 -8.06
CA PHE A 197 16.47 10.75 -8.61
C PHE A 197 17.00 9.83 -9.72
N MET A 198 17.91 10.31 -10.57
CA MET A 198 18.45 9.53 -11.68
C MET A 198 19.37 8.40 -11.20
N SER A 199 20.22 8.67 -10.20
CA SER A 199 21.03 7.63 -9.54
C SER A 199 20.14 6.58 -8.89
N ILE A 200 19.16 6.99 -8.10
CA ILE A 200 18.20 6.08 -7.46
C ILE A 200 17.46 5.23 -8.49
N LYS A 201 16.99 5.84 -9.59
CA LYS A 201 16.31 5.13 -10.68
C LYS A 201 17.22 4.09 -11.33
N ARG A 202 18.49 4.42 -11.60
CA ARG A 202 19.47 3.46 -12.16
C ARG A 202 19.70 2.28 -11.22
N ILE A 203 19.81 2.53 -9.91
CA ILE A 203 19.95 1.47 -8.90
C ILE A 203 18.71 0.58 -8.85
N TYR A 204 17.49 1.14 -8.87
CA TYR A 204 16.28 0.32 -8.94
C TYR A 204 16.20 -0.52 -10.21
N THR A 205 16.56 0.05 -11.37
CA THR A 205 16.63 -0.69 -12.63
C THR A 205 17.59 -1.87 -12.51
N TYR A 206 18.78 -1.63 -11.95
CA TYR A 206 19.76 -2.67 -11.69
C TYR A 206 19.21 -3.76 -10.75
N LEU A 207 18.63 -3.40 -9.61
CA LEU A 207 18.07 -4.36 -8.65
C LEU A 207 16.96 -5.22 -9.29
N ASN A 208 16.14 -4.62 -10.15
CA ASN A 208 15.14 -5.32 -10.92
C ASN A 208 15.75 -6.29 -11.95
N GLU A 209 16.77 -5.86 -12.71
CA GLU A 209 17.51 -6.73 -13.65
C GLU A 209 18.11 -7.96 -12.95
N MET A 210 18.57 -7.79 -11.72
CA MET A 210 19.15 -8.86 -10.92
C MET A 210 18.11 -9.72 -10.17
N ASN A 211 16.82 -9.44 -10.33
CA ASN A 211 15.71 -10.09 -9.60
C ASN A 211 15.92 -10.05 -8.08
N TRP A 212 16.49 -8.96 -7.57
CA TRP A 212 16.72 -8.79 -6.14
C TRP A 212 15.41 -8.65 -5.37
N LYS A 213 15.38 -9.15 -4.14
CA LYS A 213 14.26 -9.03 -3.21
C LYS A 213 14.77 -8.59 -1.84
N SER A 214 14.00 -7.74 -1.17
CA SER A 214 14.36 -7.29 0.17
C SER A 214 14.34 -8.45 1.17
N VAL A 215 15.33 -8.49 2.06
CA VAL A 215 15.41 -9.47 3.16
C VAL A 215 14.63 -8.98 4.38
N SER A 216 14.66 -7.66 4.67
CA SER A 216 13.84 -7.04 5.72
C SER A 216 12.59 -6.44 5.09
N LYS A 217 11.43 -6.89 5.58
CA LYS A 217 10.11 -6.48 5.05
C LYS A 217 9.63 -5.14 5.61
N HIS A 218 10.06 -4.79 6.82
CA HIS A 218 9.51 -3.64 7.56
C HIS A 218 10.34 -2.36 7.43
N ASP A 219 11.54 -2.44 6.85
CA ASP A 219 12.44 -1.29 6.70
C ASP A 219 12.66 -0.88 5.23
N ALA A 220 11.91 -1.47 4.30
CA ALA A 220 12.07 -1.18 2.88
C ALA A 220 11.61 0.25 2.58
N LYS A 221 12.57 1.14 2.32
CA LYS A 221 12.30 2.53 1.96
C LYS A 221 12.23 2.71 0.44
N ILE A 222 11.36 3.60 0.01
CA ILE A 222 11.16 3.98 -1.38
C ILE A 222 11.31 5.49 -1.51
N TRP A 223 12.02 5.93 -2.54
CA TRP A 223 12.18 7.35 -2.83
C TRP A 223 10.92 7.92 -3.50
N ILE A 224 10.44 9.04 -3.00
CA ILE A 224 9.36 9.81 -3.60
C ILE A 224 9.95 11.14 -4.10
N PRO A 225 10.11 11.33 -5.42
CA PRO A 225 10.74 12.51 -5.95
C PRO A 225 9.83 13.74 -5.84
N ASN A 226 10.42 14.86 -5.46
CA ASN A 226 9.83 16.19 -5.42
C ASN A 226 10.65 17.13 -6.32
N GLY A 227 10.63 16.88 -7.64
CA GLY A 227 11.54 17.53 -8.59
C GLY A 227 12.73 16.64 -8.97
N SER A 228 13.82 17.23 -9.48
CA SER A 228 14.98 16.47 -9.98
C SER A 228 15.95 16.01 -8.89
N ASP A 229 16.18 16.86 -7.88
CA ASP A 229 17.21 16.69 -6.86
C ASP A 229 16.66 16.81 -5.42
N ASP A 230 15.35 16.76 -5.28
CA ASP A 230 14.66 16.81 -3.99
C ASP A 230 13.60 15.71 -3.93
N GLY A 231 13.23 15.32 -2.72
CA GLY A 231 12.34 14.21 -2.45
C GLY A 231 12.50 13.66 -1.04
N LYS A 232 11.82 12.56 -0.76
CA LYS A 232 11.84 11.92 0.56
C LYS A 232 11.87 10.41 0.44
N TRP A 233 12.59 9.78 1.37
CA TRP A 233 12.49 8.34 1.61
C TRP A 233 11.29 8.06 2.51
N VAL A 234 10.37 7.22 2.04
CA VAL A 234 9.17 6.78 2.79
C VAL A 234 9.16 5.26 2.92
N ASN A 235 8.44 4.72 3.90
CA ASN A 235 8.31 3.27 4.03
C ASN A 235 7.45 2.69 2.90
N SER A 236 7.75 1.47 2.46
CA SER A 236 6.97 0.79 1.41
C SER A 236 5.50 0.59 1.79
N GLU A 237 5.19 0.49 3.08
CA GLU A 237 3.82 0.37 3.62
C GLU A 237 2.98 1.64 3.41
N GLU A 238 3.63 2.80 3.25
CA GLU A 238 3.02 4.10 2.96
C GLU A 238 2.89 4.36 1.45
N CYS A 239 3.22 3.37 0.62
CA CYS A 239 3.18 3.45 -0.84
C CYS A 239 2.10 2.55 -1.43
N ILE A 240 1.52 3.00 -2.54
CA ILE A 240 0.66 2.21 -3.41
C ILE A 240 1.10 2.39 -4.86
N LEU A 241 0.88 1.39 -5.71
CA LEU A 241 1.22 1.52 -7.12
C LEU A 241 0.24 2.44 -7.85
N HIS A 242 -1.05 2.26 -7.62
CA HIS A 242 -2.11 2.92 -8.37
C HIS A 242 -3.19 3.52 -7.46
N ASP A 243 -3.57 4.76 -7.75
CA ASP A 243 -4.73 5.44 -7.17
C ASP A 243 -5.60 5.95 -8.31
N LYS A 244 -6.56 5.12 -8.75
CA LYS A 244 -7.40 5.41 -9.92
C LYS A 244 -8.33 6.61 -9.69
N ASP A 245 -8.78 6.76 -8.46
CA ASP A 245 -9.79 7.74 -8.07
C ASP A 245 -9.17 9.01 -7.47
N GLY A 246 -7.84 9.01 -7.22
CA GLY A 246 -7.09 10.16 -6.73
C GLY A 246 -7.35 10.51 -5.26
N LEU A 247 -7.95 9.59 -4.50
CA LEU A 247 -8.44 9.84 -3.14
C LEU A 247 -7.35 9.99 -2.09
N PHE A 248 -6.20 9.35 -2.29
CA PHE A 248 -5.17 9.20 -1.25
C PHE A 248 -4.04 10.22 -1.37
N GLY A 249 -4.22 11.27 -2.18
CA GLY A 249 -3.14 12.14 -2.66
C GLY A 249 -2.21 12.75 -1.61
N GLN A 250 -2.64 12.84 -0.33
CA GLN A 250 -1.79 13.30 0.78
C GLN A 250 -1.46 12.20 1.81
N GLN A 251 -2.21 11.09 1.85
CA GLN A 251 -2.05 10.02 2.84
C GLN A 251 -1.12 8.90 2.37
N LEU A 252 -1.17 8.56 1.08
CA LEU A 252 -0.36 7.49 0.48
C LEU A 252 0.44 8.01 -0.70
N ASN A 253 1.64 7.47 -0.87
CA ASN A 253 2.51 7.84 -1.97
C ASN A 253 2.22 6.95 -3.18
N VAL A 254 1.72 7.55 -4.27
CA VAL A 254 1.31 6.82 -5.49
C VAL A 254 2.49 6.73 -6.46
N LEU A 255 3.01 5.52 -6.67
CA LEU A 255 4.27 5.33 -7.38
C LEU A 255 4.16 5.44 -8.90
N ASP A 256 3.00 5.15 -9.51
CA ASP A 256 2.81 5.24 -10.97
C ASP A 256 2.92 6.66 -11.54
N LYS A 257 2.85 7.68 -10.68
CA LYS A 257 3.11 9.09 -11.02
C LYS A 257 4.60 9.37 -11.26
N HIS A 258 5.48 8.53 -10.70
CA HIS A 258 6.93 8.80 -10.65
C HIS A 258 7.76 7.74 -11.38
N TYR A 259 7.26 6.50 -11.44
CA TYR A 259 8.02 5.35 -11.93
C TYR A 259 7.32 4.66 -13.10
N GLU A 260 8.14 4.17 -14.03
CA GLU A 260 7.68 3.39 -15.18
C GLU A 260 7.19 2.00 -14.78
N LYS A 261 6.30 1.43 -15.58
CA LYS A 261 5.63 0.14 -15.34
C LYS A 261 6.57 -1.00 -14.94
N LYS A 262 7.78 -1.06 -15.53
CA LYS A 262 8.78 -2.08 -15.19
C LYS A 262 9.21 -1.99 -13.72
N LEU A 263 9.44 -0.79 -13.21
CA LEU A 263 9.82 -0.55 -11.82
C LEU A 263 8.63 -0.70 -10.86
N LEU A 264 7.40 -0.40 -11.30
CA LEU A 264 6.20 -0.68 -10.49
C LEU A 264 6.06 -2.18 -10.18
N ASN A 265 6.30 -3.03 -11.19
CA ASN A 265 6.31 -4.48 -10.98
C ASN A 265 7.43 -4.90 -10.01
N PHE A 266 8.59 -4.26 -10.07
CA PHE A 266 9.68 -4.49 -9.12
C PHE A 266 9.25 -4.14 -7.70
N PHE A 267 8.70 -2.95 -7.46
CA PHE A 267 8.26 -2.52 -6.13
C PHE A 267 7.20 -3.45 -5.54
N CYS A 268 6.26 -3.92 -6.36
CA CYS A 268 5.27 -4.91 -5.94
C CYS A 268 5.91 -6.23 -5.48
N ASN A 269 6.88 -6.74 -6.25
CA ASN A 269 7.40 -8.10 -6.09
C ASN A 269 8.60 -8.20 -5.14
N ALA A 270 9.40 -7.14 -5.04
CA ALA A 270 10.65 -7.10 -4.30
C ALA A 270 10.54 -6.33 -2.98
N LEU A 271 9.68 -5.31 -2.91
CA LEU A 271 9.48 -4.45 -1.75
C LEU A 271 8.07 -4.57 -1.13
N GLU A 272 7.26 -5.52 -1.63
CA GLU A 272 5.90 -5.82 -1.14
C GLU A 272 4.94 -4.61 -1.15
N VAL A 273 5.15 -3.65 -2.06
CA VAL A 273 4.26 -2.49 -2.20
C VAL A 273 2.87 -2.93 -2.65
N LYS A 274 1.84 -2.42 -1.98
CA LYS A 274 0.44 -2.71 -2.32
C LYS A 274 0.10 -2.18 -3.72
N ILE A 275 -0.58 -3.00 -4.53
CA ILE A 275 -1.02 -2.56 -5.87
C ILE A 275 -2.08 -1.46 -5.77
N TYR A 276 -3.03 -1.63 -4.85
CA TYR A 276 -4.12 -0.70 -4.57
C TYR A 276 -4.26 -0.51 -3.05
N ALA A 277 -4.90 0.58 -2.63
CA ALA A 277 -5.23 0.81 -1.24
C ALA A 277 -6.12 -0.32 -0.67
N SER A 278 -5.88 -0.67 0.59
CA SER A 278 -6.65 -1.70 1.31
C SER A 278 -7.90 -1.12 1.98
N LEU A 279 -8.80 -1.98 2.46
CA LEU A 279 -9.97 -1.53 3.22
C LEU A 279 -9.59 -0.69 4.45
N ASP A 280 -8.51 -1.05 5.16
CA ASP A 280 -8.05 -0.27 6.31
C ASP A 280 -7.54 1.11 5.91
N ASP A 281 -6.93 1.23 4.72
CA ASP A 281 -6.50 2.52 4.18
C ASP A 281 -7.73 3.39 3.86
N TYR A 282 -8.77 2.84 3.21
CA TYR A 282 -10.05 3.54 2.99
C TYR A 282 -10.73 3.94 4.31
N CYS A 283 -10.78 3.06 5.32
CA CYS A 283 -11.36 3.41 6.61
C CYS A 283 -10.59 4.53 7.32
N ARG A 284 -9.26 4.56 7.20
CA ARG A 284 -8.43 5.65 7.72
C ARG A 284 -8.71 6.96 6.99
N LEU A 285 -8.81 6.90 5.67
CA LEU A 285 -9.18 8.04 4.83
C LEU A 285 -10.52 8.65 5.27
N TRP A 286 -11.55 7.81 5.43
CA TRP A 286 -12.85 8.26 5.89
C TRP A 286 -12.79 8.91 7.27
N LYS A 287 -12.02 8.34 8.20
CA LYS A 287 -11.82 8.92 9.53
C LYS A 287 -11.21 10.31 9.48
N GLU A 288 -10.19 10.51 8.66
CA GLU A 288 -9.61 11.83 8.48
C GLU A 288 -10.62 12.84 7.90
N TRP A 289 -11.49 12.42 6.98
CA TRP A 289 -12.60 13.25 6.51
C TRP A 289 -13.62 13.57 7.61
N GLU A 290 -13.97 12.59 8.46
CA GLU A 290 -14.86 12.80 9.60
C GLU A 290 -14.30 13.83 10.60
N ASP A 291 -13.01 13.75 10.88
CA ASP A 291 -12.33 14.54 11.91
C ASP A 291 -11.98 15.95 11.43
N SER A 292 -11.62 16.11 10.16
CA SER A 292 -11.24 17.41 9.57
C SER A 292 -12.45 18.32 9.27
N GLY A 293 -13.67 17.78 9.27
CA GLY A 293 -14.85 18.52 8.81
C GLY A 293 -14.79 18.88 7.32
N HIS A 294 -14.01 18.12 6.56
CA HIS A 294 -13.81 18.33 5.13
C HIS A 294 -15.12 18.15 4.34
N PHE A 295 -15.37 19.07 3.42
CA PHE A 295 -16.46 18.95 2.45
C PHE A 295 -15.98 18.03 1.33
N LEU A 296 -16.65 16.89 1.16
CA LEU A 296 -16.31 15.94 0.10
C LEU A 296 -16.91 16.40 -1.21
N SER A 297 -16.19 16.24 -2.31
CA SER A 297 -16.81 16.27 -3.63
C SER A 297 -17.72 15.04 -3.83
N PRO A 298 -18.74 15.12 -4.70
CA PRO A 298 -19.57 13.98 -5.04
C PRO A 298 -18.74 12.82 -5.60
N ASP A 299 -17.73 13.12 -6.40
CA ASP A 299 -16.83 12.12 -7.00
C ASP A 299 -16.01 11.37 -5.94
N GLU A 300 -15.46 12.07 -4.94
CA GLU A 300 -14.73 11.43 -3.82
C GLU A 300 -15.63 10.51 -3.00
N CYS A 301 -16.83 10.98 -2.68
CA CYS A 301 -17.82 10.21 -1.94
C CYS A 301 -18.27 8.97 -2.73
N ILE A 302 -18.58 9.13 -4.03
CA ILE A 302 -18.95 8.02 -4.90
C ILE A 302 -17.82 7.00 -4.99
N ALA A 303 -16.58 7.44 -5.21
CA ALA A 303 -15.44 6.54 -5.32
C ALA A 303 -15.23 5.70 -4.05
N PHE A 304 -15.34 6.30 -2.86
CA PHE A 304 -15.29 5.59 -1.59
C PHE A 304 -16.37 4.50 -1.49
N TRP A 305 -17.64 4.86 -1.72
CA TRP A 305 -18.75 3.90 -1.57
C TRP A 305 -18.79 2.83 -2.66
N VAL A 306 -18.34 3.16 -3.88
CA VAL A 306 -18.13 2.17 -4.94
C VAL A 306 -17.07 1.16 -4.54
N PHE A 307 -15.97 1.59 -3.91
CA PHE A 307 -14.96 0.67 -3.37
C PHE A 307 -15.54 -0.24 -2.28
N VAL A 308 -16.26 0.34 -1.32
CA VAL A 308 -16.92 -0.41 -0.23
C VAL A 308 -17.90 -1.45 -0.79
N ALA A 309 -18.76 -1.06 -1.73
CA ALA A 309 -19.75 -1.94 -2.33
C ALA A 309 -19.09 -3.10 -3.10
N LYS A 310 -18.01 -2.84 -3.85
CA LYS A 310 -17.26 -3.88 -4.58
C LYS A 310 -16.59 -4.90 -3.67
N HIS A 311 -16.21 -4.50 -2.45
CA HIS A 311 -15.52 -5.35 -1.48
C HIS A 311 -16.42 -5.70 -0.28
N TRP A 312 -17.75 -5.68 -0.46
CA TRP A 312 -18.69 -5.96 0.61
C TRP A 312 -18.55 -7.40 1.12
N SER A 313 -18.40 -7.54 2.44
CA SER A 313 -18.29 -8.82 3.14
C SER A 313 -18.76 -8.65 4.59
N SER A 314 -18.95 -9.75 5.32
CA SER A 314 -19.25 -9.69 6.76
C SER A 314 -18.16 -8.97 7.56
N ILE A 315 -16.89 -9.09 7.13
CA ILE A 315 -15.75 -8.36 7.72
C ILE A 315 -15.88 -6.87 7.42
N THR A 316 -16.14 -6.51 6.15
CA THR A 316 -16.31 -5.12 5.72
C THR A 316 -17.47 -4.44 6.46
N GLN A 317 -18.61 -5.13 6.59
CA GLN A 317 -19.77 -4.64 7.33
C GLN A 317 -19.43 -4.35 8.79
N LYS A 318 -18.71 -5.27 9.45
CA LYS A 318 -18.28 -5.11 10.85
C LYS A 318 -17.31 -3.94 11.01
N VAL A 319 -16.28 -3.87 10.16
CA VAL A 319 -15.28 -2.80 10.20
C VAL A 319 -15.93 -1.44 9.96
N ILE A 320 -16.87 -1.36 9.01
CA ILE A 320 -17.57 -0.11 8.71
C ILE A 320 -18.51 0.29 9.83
N SER A 321 -19.29 -0.63 10.40
CA SER A 321 -20.22 -0.31 11.48
C SER A 321 -19.53 0.10 12.78
N GLU A 322 -18.33 -0.44 13.04
CA GLU A 322 -17.50 -0.09 14.19
C GLU A 322 -16.71 1.20 13.97
N LYS A 323 -16.13 1.40 12.78
CA LYS A 323 -15.27 2.56 12.49
C LYS A 323 -16.06 3.79 12.05
N LEU A 324 -17.08 3.71 11.20
CA LEU A 324 -17.75 4.92 10.68
C LEU A 324 -18.74 5.50 11.70
N SER A 325 -18.61 6.80 11.95
CA SER A 325 -19.46 7.54 12.90
C SER A 325 -20.40 8.53 12.21
N LYS A 326 -20.03 8.97 11.00
CA LYS A 326 -20.76 9.90 10.16
C LYS A 326 -21.09 9.28 8.81
N LEU A 327 -22.17 9.75 8.21
CA LEU A 327 -22.67 9.34 6.90
C LEU A 327 -22.68 10.54 5.94
N PRO A 328 -22.51 10.31 4.63
CA PRO A 328 -22.61 11.36 3.64
C PRO A 328 -24.05 11.83 3.48
N VAL A 329 -24.24 13.14 3.40
CA VAL A 329 -25.51 13.80 3.17
C VAL A 329 -25.33 14.81 2.04
N SER A 330 -26.18 14.71 1.02
CA SER A 330 -26.23 15.70 -0.05
C SER A 330 -26.79 17.01 0.49
N CYS A 331 -26.04 18.10 0.33
CA CYS A 331 -26.52 19.45 0.63
C CYS A 331 -27.01 20.11 -0.67
N CYS A 332 -27.69 21.26 -0.59
CA CYS A 332 -28.08 22.05 -1.78
C CYS A 332 -26.89 22.66 -2.54
N SER A 333 -25.66 22.49 -2.04
CA SER A 333 -24.41 22.81 -2.71
C SER A 333 -23.85 21.58 -3.43
N ASP A 334 -22.98 21.78 -4.43
CA ASP A 334 -22.28 20.69 -5.14
C ASP A 334 -21.35 19.82 -4.26
N ASN A 335 -21.30 20.05 -2.94
CA ASN A 335 -20.47 19.32 -1.98
C ASN A 335 -21.30 18.43 -1.05
N VAL A 336 -20.71 17.31 -0.64
CA VAL A 336 -21.25 16.32 0.30
C VAL A 336 -20.77 16.60 1.71
N LEU A 337 -21.70 16.62 2.66
CA LEU A 337 -21.46 16.81 4.09
C LEU A 337 -21.41 15.48 4.82
N LEU A 338 -20.54 15.35 5.82
CA LEU A 338 -20.53 14.19 6.72
C LEU A 338 -21.25 14.54 8.03
N LEU A 339 -22.42 13.94 8.26
CA LEU A 339 -23.22 14.13 9.47
C LEU A 339 -23.25 12.87 10.33
N SER A 340 -23.38 13.03 11.66
CA SER A 340 -23.48 11.90 12.59
C SER A 340 -24.57 10.94 12.15
N LYS A 341 -24.32 9.63 12.23
CA LYS A 341 -25.32 8.60 11.87
C LYS A 341 -26.66 8.76 12.60
N ASN A 342 -26.67 9.39 13.77
CA ASN A 342 -27.88 9.64 14.56
C ASN A 342 -28.71 10.83 14.02
N ASP A 343 -28.09 11.66 13.17
CA ASP A 343 -28.66 12.90 12.64
C ASP A 343 -29.04 12.78 11.15
N VAL A 344 -28.81 11.60 10.53
CA VAL A 344 -29.07 11.33 9.11
C VAL A 344 -30.31 10.47 8.95
N PHE A 345 -31.28 10.98 8.20
CA PHE A 345 -32.50 10.26 7.83
C PHE A 345 -32.37 9.74 6.39
N ILE A 346 -32.59 8.43 6.18
CA ILE A 346 -32.60 7.84 4.83
C ILE A 346 -33.99 8.03 4.24
N ALA A 347 -34.09 8.82 3.17
CA ALA A 347 -35.34 9.12 2.46
C ALA A 347 -35.87 7.96 1.59
N ASP A 348 -35.66 6.71 2.01
CA ASP A 348 -36.33 5.55 1.43
C ASP A 348 -37.62 5.19 2.20
N ASP A 349 -37.88 5.92 3.29
CA ASP A 349 -39.22 6.02 3.85
C ASP A 349 -40.05 6.98 2.99
N LEU A 350 -41.12 6.44 2.39
CA LEU A 350 -42.20 7.17 1.69
C LEU A 350 -42.72 8.40 2.47
N LEU A 351 -42.48 8.46 3.79
CA LEU A 351 -42.77 9.57 4.71
C LEU A 351 -42.08 10.89 4.32
N LEU A 352 -40.86 10.87 3.76
CA LEU A 352 -40.14 12.12 3.43
C LEU A 352 -40.64 12.77 2.14
N LYS A 353 -41.24 12.00 1.22
CA LYS A 353 -41.84 12.56 -0.01
C LYS A 353 -42.96 13.54 0.33
N VAL A 354 -43.75 13.23 1.36
CA VAL A 354 -44.86 14.06 1.83
C VAL A 354 -44.37 15.33 2.55
N PHE A 355 -43.30 15.22 3.34
CA PHE A 355 -42.68 16.39 3.98
C PHE A 355 -42.02 17.37 2.99
N PHE A 356 -41.46 16.87 1.88
CA PHE A 356 -40.90 17.73 0.82
C PHE A 356 -41.99 18.37 -0.06
N GLU A 357 -43.12 17.70 -0.30
CA GLU A 357 -44.30 18.29 -0.96
C GLU A 357 -44.88 19.47 -0.15
N ALA A 358 -44.77 19.44 1.19
CA ALA A 358 -45.23 20.51 2.06
C ALA A 358 -44.30 21.74 2.11
N THR A 359 -43.03 21.64 1.68
CA THR A 359 -42.04 22.70 1.94
C THR A 359 -41.32 23.24 0.68
N ILE A 360 -41.42 22.58 -0.48
CA ILE A 360 -40.97 23.15 -1.76
C ILE A 360 -42.01 22.80 -2.84
N CYS A 361 -42.54 23.84 -3.51
CA CYS A 361 -43.51 23.73 -4.61
C CYS A 361 -43.01 22.82 -5.75
N LEU A 362 -43.25 21.52 -5.64
CA LEU A 362 -43.20 20.57 -6.76
C LEU A 362 -44.53 19.83 -6.77
N LYS A 363 -45.45 20.30 -7.61
CA LYS A 363 -46.67 19.54 -7.94
C LYS A 363 -46.27 18.30 -8.71
N ILE A 364 -46.39 17.13 -8.09
CA ILE A 364 -46.42 15.85 -8.81
C ILE A 364 -47.89 15.61 -9.17
N GLU A 365 -48.25 15.82 -10.44
CA GLU A 365 -49.59 15.51 -10.94
C GLU A 365 -49.61 14.07 -11.49
N PRO A 366 -50.35 13.12 -10.87
CA PRO A 366 -50.49 11.79 -11.44
C PRO A 366 -51.39 11.84 -12.68
N SER A 367 -50.86 11.49 -13.86
CA SER A 367 -51.64 11.40 -15.09
C SER A 367 -52.44 10.09 -15.19
N ALA A 368 -53.42 10.09 -16.10
CA ALA A 368 -54.52 9.14 -16.24
C ALA A 368 -54.16 7.64 -16.24
N ILE A 369 -55.12 6.82 -15.80
CA ILE A 369 -55.03 5.35 -15.74
C ILE A 369 -55.20 4.75 -17.15
N ASP A 370 -54.14 4.13 -17.69
CA ASP A 370 -54.24 3.25 -18.86
C ASP A 370 -54.45 1.79 -18.40
N THR A 371 -55.69 1.45 -18.05
CA THR A 371 -56.10 0.05 -17.88
C THR A 371 -56.81 -0.44 -19.14
N VAL A 372 -56.11 -1.20 -19.98
CA VAL A 372 -56.70 -1.86 -21.15
C VAL A 372 -57.33 -3.19 -20.73
N GLY A 373 -58.66 -3.23 -20.58
CA GLY A 373 -59.42 -4.47 -20.37
C GLY A 373 -60.73 -4.29 -19.59
N PRO A 374 -61.65 -5.27 -19.66
CA PRO A 374 -62.92 -5.23 -18.91
C PRO A 374 -62.66 -5.32 -17.40
N LYS A 375 -63.23 -4.39 -16.63
CA LYS A 375 -63.14 -4.35 -15.15
C LYS A 375 -64.27 -5.18 -14.55
N GLN A 376 -63.96 -6.01 -13.54
CA GLN A 376 -64.97 -6.78 -12.81
C GLN A 376 -65.25 -6.12 -11.45
N GLN A 377 -66.52 -5.81 -11.16
CA GLN A 377 -66.91 -5.29 -9.84
C GLN A 377 -66.90 -6.42 -8.82
N LEU A 378 -66.23 -6.21 -7.69
CA LEU A 378 -66.15 -7.17 -6.59
C LEU A 378 -67.14 -6.81 -5.47
N ASN A 379 -67.72 -7.84 -4.84
CA ASN A 379 -68.47 -7.68 -3.61
C ASN A 379 -67.51 -7.77 -2.40
N PRO A 380 -67.29 -6.68 -1.64
CA PRO A 380 -66.26 -6.65 -0.59
C PRO A 380 -66.50 -7.66 0.54
N LYS A 381 -67.78 -7.98 0.80
CA LYS A 381 -68.21 -8.89 1.88
C LYS A 381 -67.91 -10.36 1.61
N GLU A 382 -67.72 -10.74 0.34
CA GLU A 382 -67.52 -12.14 -0.06
C GLU A 382 -66.05 -12.50 -0.26
N ASN A 383 -65.17 -11.52 -0.50
CA ASN A 383 -63.80 -11.81 -0.96
C ASN A 383 -62.65 -11.33 -0.05
N PHE A 384 -62.78 -10.21 0.69
CA PHE A 384 -61.62 -9.64 1.40
C PHE A 384 -61.93 -8.91 2.72
N ILE A 385 -63.13 -8.33 2.89
CA ILE A 385 -63.41 -7.36 3.95
C ILE A 385 -64.56 -7.86 4.84
N GLY A 386 -64.23 -8.75 5.78
CA GLY A 386 -65.18 -9.31 6.74
C GLY A 386 -65.55 -8.34 7.88
N ARG A 387 -66.61 -8.65 8.64
CA ARG A 387 -67.02 -7.86 9.83
C ARG A 387 -65.90 -7.71 10.87
N GLY A 388 -64.97 -8.67 10.94
CA GLY A 388 -63.81 -8.61 11.83
C GLY A 388 -62.82 -7.51 11.45
N PHE A 389 -62.59 -7.29 10.16
CA PHE A 389 -61.69 -6.26 9.65
C PHE A 389 -62.15 -4.85 10.02
N PHE A 390 -63.44 -4.56 9.84
CA PHE A 390 -64.02 -3.26 10.22
C PHE A 390 -63.96 -3.01 11.74
N LYS A 391 -64.10 -4.04 12.56
CA LYS A 391 -63.92 -3.92 14.02
C LYS A 391 -62.48 -3.60 14.39
N LEU A 392 -61.52 -4.20 13.70
CA LEU A 392 -60.09 -3.93 13.89
C LEU A 392 -59.75 -2.49 13.49
N LEU A 393 -60.22 -2.02 12.33
CA LEU A 393 -60.05 -0.62 11.91
C LEU A 393 -60.69 0.34 12.91
N LEU A 394 -61.95 0.10 13.30
CA LEU A 394 -62.66 0.95 14.26
C LEU A 394 -61.98 0.97 15.63
N GLY A 395 -61.45 -0.17 16.08
CA GLY A 395 -60.71 -0.29 17.33
C GLY A 395 -59.39 0.50 17.31
N PHE A 396 -58.66 0.45 16.20
CA PHE A 396 -57.45 1.25 16.03
C PHE A 396 -57.73 2.75 15.98
N LEU A 397 -58.74 3.16 15.21
CA LEU A 397 -59.15 4.57 15.18
C LEU A 397 -59.64 5.06 16.56
N ALA A 398 -60.25 4.17 17.36
CA ALA A 398 -60.62 4.47 18.75
C ALA A 398 -59.41 4.67 19.67
N PHE A 399 -58.36 3.87 19.48
CA PHE A 399 -57.11 3.98 20.22
C PHE A 399 -56.43 5.33 19.98
N LEU A 400 -56.51 5.87 18.76
CA LEU A 400 -56.02 7.21 18.39
C LEU A 400 -56.88 8.37 18.95
N GLN A 401 -57.86 8.08 19.82
CA GLN A 401 -58.79 9.05 20.42
C GLN A 401 -59.52 9.96 19.41
N ILE A 402 -59.76 9.45 18.20
CA ILE A 402 -60.49 10.22 17.18
C ILE A 402 -61.96 10.33 17.58
N GLU A 403 -62.56 11.51 17.40
CA GLU A 403 -63.99 11.74 17.65
C GLU A 403 -64.85 10.70 16.91
N ALA A 404 -65.91 10.24 17.56
CA ALA A 404 -66.75 9.18 17.01
C ALA A 404 -67.24 9.51 15.59
N GLU A 405 -67.72 10.73 15.35
CA GLU A 405 -68.22 11.16 14.03
C GLU A 405 -67.16 11.01 12.94
N LYS A 406 -65.93 11.51 13.16
CA LYS A 406 -64.82 11.42 12.19
C LYS A 406 -64.39 9.98 11.92
N ARG A 407 -64.44 9.10 12.93
CA ARG A 407 -64.16 7.66 12.73
C ARG A 407 -65.20 6.99 11.83
N HIS A 408 -66.48 7.33 12.04
CA HIS A 408 -67.57 6.80 11.22
C HIS A 408 -67.51 7.36 9.79
N GLU A 409 -67.16 8.63 9.62
CA GLU A 409 -66.94 9.26 8.30
C GLU A 409 -65.85 8.52 7.50
N ALA A 410 -64.67 8.30 8.09
CA ALA A 410 -63.56 7.62 7.43
C ALA A 410 -63.91 6.17 7.01
N LEU A 411 -64.62 5.45 7.88
CA LEU A 411 -65.10 4.10 7.58
C LEU A 411 -66.23 4.09 6.55
N LYS A 412 -67.10 5.10 6.55
CA LYS A 412 -68.20 5.25 5.60
C LYS A 412 -67.66 5.47 4.19
N VAL A 413 -66.64 6.32 4.02
CA VAL A 413 -65.97 6.54 2.73
C VAL A 413 -65.40 5.23 2.17
N PHE A 414 -64.75 4.43 3.02
CA PHE A 414 -64.22 3.13 2.60
C PHE A 414 -65.33 2.10 2.30
N LEU A 415 -66.45 2.12 3.03
CA LEU A 415 -67.61 1.24 2.82
C LEU A 415 -68.39 1.55 1.54
N GLU A 416 -68.48 2.83 1.18
CA GLU A 416 -69.19 3.32 -0.01
C GLU A 416 -68.31 3.24 -1.27
N THR A 417 -67.04 2.88 -1.12
CA THR A 417 -66.09 2.71 -2.22
C THR A 417 -66.41 1.46 -3.06
N THR A 418 -66.39 1.61 -4.38
CA THR A 418 -66.57 0.52 -5.34
C THR A 418 -65.26 -0.19 -5.61
N PHE A 419 -65.21 -1.50 -5.37
CA PHE A 419 -64.01 -2.32 -5.57
C PHE A 419 -64.01 -2.93 -6.98
N LEU A 420 -62.94 -2.67 -7.73
CA LEU A 420 -62.78 -3.03 -9.13
C LEU A 420 -61.52 -3.89 -9.32
N GLU A 421 -61.68 -5.11 -9.82
CA GLU A 421 -60.55 -5.98 -10.16
C GLU A 421 -60.02 -5.68 -11.56
N THR A 422 -58.70 -5.55 -11.71
CA THR A 422 -58.00 -5.33 -12.98
C THR A 422 -57.19 -6.57 -13.42
N PRO A 423 -57.28 -6.98 -14.70
CA PRO A 423 -56.57 -8.16 -15.21
C PRO A 423 -55.07 -7.93 -15.38
N THR A 424 -54.62 -6.67 -15.44
CA THR A 424 -53.21 -6.28 -15.54
C THR A 424 -52.82 -5.36 -14.37
N PRO A 425 -51.53 -5.33 -13.97
CA PRO A 425 -51.03 -4.38 -12.97
C PRO A 425 -51.28 -2.94 -13.40
N ILE A 426 -51.52 -2.07 -12.43
CA ILE A 426 -51.85 -0.65 -12.67
C ILE A 426 -50.54 0.09 -12.90
N THR A 427 -50.34 0.63 -14.11
CA THR A 427 -49.21 1.53 -14.38
C THR A 427 -49.58 2.94 -13.96
N VAL A 428 -48.72 3.58 -13.17
CA VAL A 428 -48.85 4.97 -12.75
C VAL A 428 -47.64 5.74 -13.24
N ASP A 429 -47.89 6.76 -14.06
CA ASP A 429 -46.85 7.64 -14.56
C ASP A 429 -46.74 8.87 -13.66
N TYR A 430 -45.52 9.15 -13.20
CA TYR A 430 -45.16 10.33 -12.44
C TYR A 430 -44.35 11.25 -13.34
N SER A 431 -44.83 12.47 -13.50
CA SER A 431 -44.11 13.52 -14.21
C SER A 431 -43.51 14.49 -13.19
N LEU A 432 -42.19 14.67 -13.24
CA LEU A 432 -41.48 15.66 -12.43
C LEU A 432 -40.91 16.75 -13.35
N PRO A 433 -41.54 17.93 -13.42
CA PRO A 433 -40.96 19.07 -14.11
C PRO A 433 -39.79 19.64 -13.28
N LEU A 434 -38.62 19.73 -13.90
CA LEU A 434 -37.42 20.33 -13.32
C LEU A 434 -37.37 21.83 -13.61
N SER A 435 -36.63 22.56 -12.76
CA SER A 435 -36.37 24.00 -12.93
C SER A 435 -35.56 24.32 -14.20
N SER A 436 -34.93 23.32 -14.82
CA SER A 436 -34.27 23.40 -16.13
C SER A 436 -35.26 23.46 -17.32
N GLY A 437 -36.55 23.19 -17.07
CA GLY A 437 -37.58 23.05 -18.10
C GLY A 437 -37.73 21.62 -18.65
N GLU A 438 -36.90 20.68 -18.19
CA GLU A 438 -36.99 19.25 -18.53
C GLU A 438 -38.05 18.55 -17.67
N ILE A 439 -38.85 17.65 -18.25
CA ILE A 439 -39.85 16.87 -17.51
C ILE A 439 -39.41 15.41 -17.49
N ILE A 440 -39.12 14.88 -16.31
CA ILE A 440 -38.79 13.47 -16.12
C ILE A 440 -40.10 12.70 -15.91
N ASN A 441 -40.36 11.70 -16.76
CA ASN A 441 -41.48 10.79 -16.61
C ASN A 441 -41.00 9.44 -16.08
N VAL A 442 -41.60 8.96 -14.99
CA VAL A 442 -41.31 7.67 -14.37
C VAL A 442 -42.59 6.85 -14.27
N SER A 443 -42.63 5.70 -14.92
CA SER A 443 -43.73 4.74 -14.82
C SER A 443 -43.47 3.73 -13.70
N ALA A 444 -44.36 3.64 -12.72
CA ALA A 444 -44.33 2.61 -11.69
C ALA A 444 -45.49 1.62 -11.86
N ARG A 445 -45.23 0.34 -11.62
CA ARG A 445 -46.28 -0.69 -11.57
C ARG A 445 -46.79 -0.81 -10.14
N LYS A 446 -48.09 -0.62 -9.93
CA LYS A 446 -48.79 -0.79 -8.66
C LYS A 446 -49.79 -1.93 -8.74
N LEU A 447 -49.94 -2.66 -7.64
CA LEU A 447 -50.93 -3.73 -7.52
C LEU A 447 -52.29 -3.21 -7.06
N ILE A 448 -52.32 -2.13 -6.27
CA ILE A 448 -53.53 -1.57 -5.66
C ILE A 448 -53.47 -0.05 -5.72
N ARG A 449 -54.61 0.60 -5.95
CA ARG A 449 -54.76 2.07 -5.95
C ARG A 449 -56.16 2.44 -5.48
N TRP A 450 -56.27 3.43 -4.60
CA TRP A 450 -57.54 3.98 -4.15
C TRP A 450 -57.69 5.42 -4.61
N GLU A 451 -58.70 5.70 -5.44
CA GLU A 451 -59.09 7.06 -5.83
C GLU A 451 -60.28 7.50 -4.97
N ARG A 452 -59.99 8.19 -3.86
CA ARG A 452 -61.00 8.60 -2.86
C ARG A 452 -62.06 9.52 -3.46
N ASP A 453 -61.66 10.47 -4.30
CA ASP A 453 -62.57 11.45 -4.93
C ASP A 453 -63.60 10.79 -5.84
N LYS A 454 -63.26 9.65 -6.44
CA LYS A 454 -64.16 8.86 -7.30
C LYS A 454 -64.83 7.72 -6.56
N SER A 455 -64.46 7.48 -5.29
CA SER A 455 -64.89 6.31 -4.52
C SER A 455 -64.63 4.99 -5.28
N GLU A 456 -63.47 4.88 -5.93
CA GLU A 456 -63.06 3.69 -6.69
C GLU A 456 -61.77 3.09 -6.12
N PHE A 457 -61.80 1.79 -5.84
CA PHE A 457 -60.65 1.03 -5.33
C PHE A 457 -60.26 -0.03 -6.37
N PHE A 458 -59.10 0.16 -6.98
CA PHE A 458 -58.58 -0.72 -8.03
C PHE A 458 -57.62 -1.74 -7.45
N MET A 459 -57.83 -3.00 -7.81
CA MET A 459 -57.04 -4.13 -7.33
C MET A 459 -56.63 -5.01 -8.49
N HIS A 460 -55.34 -5.20 -8.69
CA HIS A 460 -54.86 -6.23 -9.61
C HIS A 460 -55.24 -7.61 -9.06
N LYS A 461 -55.65 -8.51 -9.97
CA LYS A 461 -55.95 -9.89 -9.60
C LYS A 461 -54.75 -10.53 -8.91
N MET A 462 -54.98 -11.03 -7.71
CA MET A 462 -53.93 -11.63 -6.89
C MET A 462 -53.43 -12.95 -7.49
N ASP A 463 -52.12 -13.06 -7.74
CA ASP A 463 -51.49 -14.32 -8.14
C ASP A 463 -51.31 -15.27 -6.94
N ARG A 464 -52.22 -16.23 -6.81
CA ARG A 464 -52.21 -17.24 -5.74
C ARG A 464 -51.21 -18.38 -5.96
N SER A 465 -50.51 -18.43 -7.09
CA SER A 465 -49.57 -19.51 -7.41
C SER A 465 -48.21 -19.38 -6.70
N GLY A 466 -47.80 -18.17 -6.34
CA GLY A 466 -46.50 -17.89 -5.70
C GLY A 466 -46.44 -18.07 -4.17
N GLY A 467 -47.45 -18.69 -3.55
CA GLY A 467 -47.46 -18.98 -2.12
C GLY A 467 -47.40 -17.75 -1.21
N HIS A 468 -46.78 -17.88 -0.02
CA HIS A 468 -46.75 -16.85 1.03
C HIS A 468 -46.06 -15.53 0.60
N LYS A 469 -45.16 -15.58 -0.39
CA LYS A 469 -44.42 -14.40 -0.84
C LYS A 469 -45.34 -13.40 -1.56
N ASN A 470 -46.10 -13.87 -2.54
CA ASN A 470 -47.06 -13.03 -3.27
C ASN A 470 -48.20 -12.57 -2.34
N LEU A 471 -48.59 -13.40 -1.38
CA LEU A 471 -49.57 -13.03 -0.35
C LEU A 471 -49.07 -11.88 0.52
N LEU A 472 -47.83 -11.94 0.98
CA LEU A 472 -47.23 -10.89 1.81
C LEU A 472 -47.05 -9.58 1.03
N GLU A 473 -46.60 -9.66 -0.23
CA GLU A 473 -46.49 -8.49 -1.11
C GLU A 473 -47.85 -7.83 -1.31
N TYR A 474 -48.87 -8.61 -1.66
CA TYR A 474 -50.23 -8.10 -1.85
C TYR A 474 -50.82 -7.49 -0.57
N ALA A 475 -50.61 -8.16 0.58
CA ALA A 475 -51.05 -7.67 1.89
C ALA A 475 -50.38 -6.35 2.27
N THR A 476 -49.11 -6.17 1.90
CA THR A 476 -48.36 -4.93 2.16
C THR A 476 -48.94 -3.79 1.33
N TYR A 477 -49.08 -3.98 0.00
CA TYR A 477 -49.71 -2.97 -0.85
C TYR A 477 -51.15 -2.62 -0.43
N PHE A 478 -51.93 -3.60 0.03
CA PHE A 478 -53.29 -3.36 0.50
C PHE A 478 -53.29 -2.55 1.80
N ALA A 479 -52.40 -2.89 2.73
CA ALA A 479 -52.26 -2.20 4.00
C ALA A 479 -51.85 -0.74 3.85
N ASP A 480 -50.85 -0.47 3.01
CA ASP A 480 -50.35 0.87 2.77
C ASP A 480 -51.45 1.76 2.17
N ILE A 481 -52.11 1.31 1.10
CA ILE A 481 -53.14 2.10 0.43
C ILE A 481 -54.37 2.36 1.32
N VAL A 482 -54.79 1.37 2.11
CA VAL A 482 -55.95 1.55 3.01
C VAL A 482 -55.59 2.46 4.19
N SER A 483 -54.41 2.29 4.79
CA SER A 483 -53.98 3.14 5.90
C SER A 483 -53.77 4.60 5.48
N GLU A 484 -53.12 4.83 4.33
CA GLU A 484 -52.98 6.15 3.70
C GLU A 484 -54.35 6.80 3.43
N GLY A 485 -55.28 6.05 2.83
CA GLY A 485 -56.59 6.61 2.50
C GLY A 485 -57.48 6.88 3.72
N MET A 486 -57.31 6.14 4.81
CA MET A 486 -58.08 6.31 6.04
C MET A 486 -57.52 7.39 6.97
N LEU A 487 -56.20 7.57 7.02
CA LEU A 487 -55.50 8.49 7.92
C LEU A 487 -54.73 9.58 7.16
N TRP A 488 -55.25 9.99 6.00
CA TRP A 488 -54.66 11.05 5.16
C TRP A 488 -54.41 12.39 5.88
N ASP A 489 -55.09 12.65 7.00
CA ASP A 489 -54.94 13.84 7.83
C ASP A 489 -54.06 13.61 9.09
N LYS A 490 -53.55 12.39 9.29
CA LYS A 490 -52.82 11.93 10.49
C LYS A 490 -51.70 10.95 10.14
N GLU A 491 -50.73 11.48 9.42
CA GLU A 491 -49.67 10.71 8.76
C GLU A 491 -48.78 9.91 9.72
N ASP A 492 -48.54 10.43 10.94
CA ASP A 492 -47.73 9.77 11.99
C ASP A 492 -48.28 8.40 12.45
N HIS A 493 -49.55 8.12 12.12
CA HIS A 493 -50.27 6.92 12.53
C HIS A 493 -50.52 5.92 11.39
N ILE A 494 -50.13 6.27 10.16
CA ILE A 494 -50.28 5.42 8.98
C ILE A 494 -49.47 4.11 9.13
N PRO A 495 -48.17 4.12 9.52
CA PRO A 495 -47.39 2.88 9.59
C PRO A 495 -47.93 1.85 10.59
N GLN A 496 -48.43 2.30 11.74
CA GLN A 496 -48.98 1.42 12.77
C GLN A 496 -50.32 0.82 12.34
N LEU A 497 -51.13 1.58 11.58
CA LEU A 497 -52.35 1.05 10.96
C LEU A 497 -52.03 0.07 9.83
N ALA A 498 -51.03 0.38 8.99
CA ALA A 498 -50.58 -0.48 7.90
C ALA A 498 -50.13 -1.85 8.44
N GLU A 499 -49.27 -1.87 9.46
CA GLU A 499 -48.82 -3.13 10.08
C GLU A 499 -49.99 -3.92 10.68
N LEU A 500 -50.94 -3.26 11.34
CA LEU A 500 -52.14 -3.92 11.86
C LEU A 500 -53.03 -4.49 10.76
N ILE A 501 -53.24 -3.76 9.66
CA ILE A 501 -54.01 -4.20 8.50
C ILE A 501 -53.31 -5.38 7.83
N LYS A 502 -52.00 -5.31 7.64
CA LYS A 502 -51.17 -6.36 7.04
C LYS A 502 -51.23 -7.66 7.84
N LEU A 503 -51.06 -7.57 9.17
CA LEU A 503 -51.23 -8.72 10.06
C LEU A 503 -52.66 -9.28 10.03
N GLY A 504 -53.66 -8.40 10.06
CA GLY A 504 -55.06 -8.81 9.96
C GLY A 504 -55.40 -9.50 8.63
N PHE A 505 -54.89 -8.98 7.52
CA PHE A 505 -55.07 -9.52 6.17
C PHE A 505 -54.43 -10.90 6.02
N MET A 506 -53.22 -11.07 6.55
CA MET A 506 -52.51 -12.35 6.58
C MET A 506 -53.24 -13.41 7.41
N VAL A 507 -53.83 -13.02 8.55
CA VAL A 507 -54.58 -13.93 9.43
C VAL A 507 -55.95 -14.31 8.84
N LEU A 508 -56.65 -13.36 8.21
CA LEU A 508 -58.00 -13.56 7.65
C LEU A 508 -58.02 -14.41 6.37
N LEU A 509 -56.93 -14.49 5.62
CA LEU A 509 -56.79 -15.34 4.43
C LEU A 509 -56.13 -16.70 4.70
N ALA A 510 -55.52 -16.87 5.88
CA ALA A 510 -54.96 -18.14 6.34
C ALA A 510 -56.01 -19.05 7.04
N SER A 511 -57.21 -18.52 7.31
CA SER A 511 -58.39 -19.21 7.84
C SER A 511 -59.43 -19.41 6.75
#